data_AF-A0AAW5VGC9-F1
#
_entry.id   AF-A0AAW5VGC9-F1
#
_cell.length_a   1.000
_cell.length_b   1.000
_cell.length_c   1.000
_cell.angle_alpha   90.00
_cell.angle_beta   90.00
_cell.angle_gamma   90.00
#
_symmetry.space_group_name_H-M   'P 1'
#
loop_
_entity.id
_entity.type
_entity.pdbx_description
1 polymer ?
#
loop_
_entity_poly.entity_id
_entity_poly.type
_entity_poly.pdbx_seq_one_letter_code
_entity_poly.pdbx_strand_id
1 'polypeptide(L)'
;MKRFKRSLILLLVISFPLLAEWFPKSKSFDEVWNAFDLHQNLISQAYGIQTRDLIRTETAQEEEDFLYYWKLCSQTEIKDLTEILRYVSFYDAMLTVKYCSEFNKEELLLLEKQTKKKIFDLIVLPKLEILESEITSPDLIPLVADLQKEWEKTVYVFSNLYKAQEVLLLGKEREYTLAINRVLYSDMPETRRKTLILRLLQDMKQQNKSSYQLFYYSKQNPWTVSSLKEENSESKKFYLSLIEEWQLDPEFSQENKSMLKEFQVCLEEIPVNHQKIRLLGFFGFFSDYGRFTTKDQTDFSQANQTRVRFIRQTLFRSHHFQKRLENVLASCKNSVQSLKDL
;
A
#
# COMPACT_ATOMS: atom_id res chain seq x y z
N MET A 1 -15.69 -84.43 -26.14
CA MET A 1 -16.11 -83.15 -25.51
C MET A 1 -15.33 -82.94 -24.21
N LYS A 2 -14.97 -81.67 -23.89
CA LYS A 2 -14.14 -81.16 -22.76
C LYS A 2 -12.64 -81.07 -23.08
N ARG A 3 -12.17 -79.99 -23.71
CA ARG A 3 -11.83 -78.62 -23.23
C ARG A 3 -10.47 -78.54 -22.54
N PHE A 4 -9.52 -78.00 -23.30
CA PHE A 4 -8.27 -77.37 -22.90
C PHE A 4 -8.44 -76.48 -21.64
N LYS A 5 -7.66 -76.74 -20.59
CA LYS A 5 -7.30 -75.72 -19.59
C LYS A 5 -5.91 -75.19 -19.94
N ARG A 6 -5.88 -74.14 -20.76
CA ARG A 6 -4.74 -73.21 -20.79
C ARG A 6 -4.89 -72.31 -19.57
N SER A 7 -3.97 -72.42 -18.63
CA SER A 7 -3.74 -71.43 -17.59
C SER A 7 -3.22 -70.16 -18.25
N LEU A 8 -4.14 -69.30 -18.68
CA LEU A 8 -3.83 -67.92 -19.03
C LEU A 8 -3.92 -67.13 -17.73
N ILE A 9 -2.76 -66.87 -17.12
CA ILE A 9 -2.62 -65.83 -16.10
C ILE A 9 -2.83 -64.51 -16.85
N LEU A 10 -4.08 -64.08 -16.92
CA LEU A 10 -4.41 -62.74 -17.37
C LEU A 10 -4.10 -61.81 -16.19
N LEU A 11 -2.98 -61.12 -16.28
CA LEU A 11 -2.68 -59.90 -15.52
C LEU A 11 -3.77 -58.87 -15.82
N LEU A 12 -4.90 -58.97 -15.11
CA LEU A 12 -5.82 -57.87 -14.91
C LEU A 12 -5.14 -56.91 -13.93
N VAL A 13 -4.20 -56.13 -14.46
CA VAL A 13 -3.91 -54.81 -13.90
C VAL A 13 -5.18 -54.00 -14.14
N ILE A 14 -6.09 -54.10 -13.18
CA ILE A 14 -7.18 -53.13 -13.07
C ILE A 14 -6.47 -51.84 -12.67
N SER A 15 -6.11 -51.04 -13.67
CA SER A 15 -5.73 -49.65 -13.50
C SER A 15 -6.98 -48.89 -13.06
N PHE A 16 -7.38 -49.07 -11.81
CA PHE A 16 -8.12 -48.04 -11.11
C PHE A 16 -7.18 -46.82 -11.09
N PRO A 17 -7.64 -45.63 -11.50
CA PRO A 17 -6.90 -44.44 -11.14
C PRO A 17 -6.94 -44.42 -9.61
N LEU A 18 -5.80 -44.68 -8.99
CA LEU A 18 -5.56 -44.27 -7.61
C LEU A 18 -5.68 -42.75 -7.62
N LEU A 19 -6.91 -42.25 -7.45
CA LEU A 19 -7.13 -40.87 -7.07
C LEU A 19 -6.39 -40.72 -5.75
N ALA A 20 -5.25 -40.04 -5.81
CA ALA A 20 -4.50 -39.65 -4.64
C ALA A 20 -5.34 -38.64 -3.85
N GLU A 21 -6.30 -39.14 -3.06
CA GLU A 21 -7.04 -38.38 -2.04
C GLU A 21 -6.18 -38.11 -0.79
N TRP A 22 -4.88 -38.39 -0.86
CA TRP A 22 -3.96 -38.32 0.28
C TRP A 22 -3.47 -36.90 0.61
N PHE A 23 -3.82 -35.90 -0.19
CA PHE A 23 -3.62 -34.51 0.17
C PHE A 23 -4.99 -33.84 0.28
N PRO A 24 -5.32 -33.18 1.41
CA PRO A 24 -6.46 -32.28 1.41
C PRO A 24 -6.27 -31.33 0.24
N LYS A 25 -7.29 -31.17 -0.62
CA LYS A 25 -7.25 -30.21 -1.73
C LYS A 25 -7.06 -28.82 -1.11
N SER A 26 -5.82 -28.41 -0.92
CA SER A 26 -5.49 -27.04 -0.57
C SER A 26 -6.10 -26.18 -1.66
N LYS A 27 -6.95 -25.22 -1.29
CA LYS A 27 -7.53 -24.27 -2.25
C LYS A 27 -6.42 -23.74 -3.16
N SER A 28 -6.64 -23.79 -4.47
CA SER A 28 -5.70 -23.17 -5.40
C SER A 28 -5.55 -21.68 -5.05
N PHE A 29 -4.39 -21.07 -5.32
CA PHE A 29 -4.25 -19.63 -5.04
C PHE A 29 -5.28 -18.81 -5.83
N ASP A 30 -5.74 -19.30 -6.98
CA ASP A 30 -6.84 -18.67 -7.74
C ASP A 30 -8.16 -18.65 -6.96
N GLU A 31 -8.50 -19.73 -6.24
CA GLU A 31 -9.66 -19.73 -5.34
C GLU A 31 -9.49 -18.76 -4.16
N VAL A 32 -8.28 -18.66 -3.61
CA VAL A 32 -7.96 -17.73 -2.51
C VAL A 32 -8.06 -16.29 -3.01
N TRP A 33 -7.47 -15.99 -4.17
CA TRP A 33 -7.54 -14.70 -4.84
C TRP A 33 -8.98 -14.28 -5.15
N ASN A 34 -9.78 -15.16 -5.75
CA ASN A 34 -11.17 -14.85 -6.09
C ASN A 34 -12.02 -14.59 -4.85
N ALA A 35 -11.79 -15.34 -3.76
CA ALA A 35 -12.47 -15.09 -2.49
C ALA A 35 -12.11 -13.70 -1.92
N PHE A 36 -10.83 -13.32 -2.00
CA PHE A 36 -10.38 -12.00 -1.55
C PHE A 36 -10.88 -10.86 -2.45
N ASP A 37 -10.84 -11.00 -3.77
CA ASP A 37 -11.32 -9.96 -4.70
C ASP A 37 -12.83 -9.65 -4.48
N LEU A 38 -13.59 -10.64 -3.97
CA LEU A 38 -15.00 -10.49 -3.62
C LEU A 38 -15.25 -9.87 -2.23
N HIS A 39 -14.53 -10.31 -1.20
CA HIS A 39 -14.86 -9.98 0.20
C HIS A 39 -13.76 -9.21 0.95
N GLN A 40 -12.56 -9.09 0.39
CA GLN A 40 -11.43 -8.29 0.90
C GLN A 40 -11.12 -8.50 2.39
N ASN A 41 -11.31 -9.72 2.89
CA ASN A 41 -10.97 -10.07 4.27
C ASN A 41 -9.46 -10.30 4.43
N LEU A 42 -8.91 -9.96 5.59
CA LEU A 42 -7.47 -9.99 5.82
C LEU A 42 -6.94 -11.38 6.23
N ILE A 43 -7.39 -12.43 5.53
CA ILE A 43 -6.96 -13.81 5.77
C ILE A 43 -5.55 -14.03 5.20
N SER A 44 -4.68 -14.71 5.94
CA SER A 44 -3.30 -15.03 5.59
C SER A 44 -2.88 -16.43 6.07
N GLN A 45 -1.90 -17.03 5.41
CA GLN A 45 -1.24 -18.30 5.80
C GLN A 45 0.20 -18.10 6.31
N ALA A 46 0.66 -16.87 6.46
CA ALA A 46 2.08 -16.57 6.57
C ALA A 46 2.71 -16.81 7.97
N TYR A 47 3.18 -18.02 8.36
CA TYR A 47 3.96 -18.20 9.63
C TYR A 47 5.08 -19.28 9.60
N GLY A 48 6.10 -19.14 10.46
CA GLY A 48 7.30 -19.99 10.66
C GLY A 48 8.59 -19.19 10.93
N ILE A 49 9.70 -19.81 11.38
CA ILE A 49 10.93 -19.10 11.85
C ILE A 49 11.73 -18.48 10.69
N GLN A 50 11.64 -17.17 10.52
CA GLN A 50 12.70 -16.20 10.19
C GLN A 50 12.05 -14.85 9.81
N THR A 51 12.50 -13.78 10.46
CA THR A 51 12.07 -12.41 10.19
C THR A 51 13.00 -11.76 9.17
N ARG A 52 12.43 -10.92 8.31
CA ARG A 52 13.16 -9.86 7.62
C ARG A 52 12.40 -8.58 7.85
N ASP A 53 13.10 -7.56 8.30
CA ASP A 53 12.51 -6.25 8.60
C ASP A 53 11.93 -5.65 7.32
N LEU A 54 10.64 -5.29 7.36
CA LEU A 54 10.00 -4.58 6.26
C LEU A 54 10.44 -3.11 6.23
N ILE A 55 10.62 -2.50 7.40
CA ILE A 55 11.05 -1.11 7.56
C ILE A 55 12.53 -1.12 7.90
N ARG A 56 13.36 -0.52 7.05
CA ARG A 56 14.71 -0.16 7.45
C ARG A 56 14.60 1.07 8.34
N THR A 57 14.84 0.91 9.63
CA THR A 57 15.09 2.03 10.53
C THR A 57 16.44 2.65 10.19
N GLU A 58 16.51 3.98 10.24
CA GLU A 58 17.76 4.72 10.10
C GLU A 58 18.78 4.24 11.15
N THR A 59 20.02 4.06 10.73
CA THR A 59 21.10 3.71 11.65
C THR A 59 21.55 4.93 12.44
N ALA A 60 22.12 4.73 13.64
CA ALA A 60 22.70 5.82 14.41
C ALA A 60 23.72 6.64 13.62
N GLN A 61 24.51 5.99 12.76
CA GLN A 61 25.47 6.65 11.87
C GLN A 61 24.77 7.58 10.86
N GLU A 62 23.67 7.13 10.26
CA GLU A 62 22.92 7.95 9.30
C GLU A 62 22.31 9.19 9.97
N GLU A 63 21.82 9.05 11.20
CA GLU A 63 21.33 10.18 11.99
C GLU A 63 22.46 11.15 12.36
N GLU A 64 23.63 10.65 12.75
CA GLU A 64 24.81 11.47 13.02
C GLU A 64 25.24 12.26 11.77
N ASP A 65 25.27 11.61 10.61
CA ASP A 65 25.59 12.25 9.32
C ASP A 65 24.56 13.33 8.99
N PHE A 66 23.26 13.05 9.16
CA PHE A 66 22.20 14.03 8.98
C PHE A 66 22.41 15.26 9.89
N LEU A 67 22.64 15.05 11.18
CA LEU A 67 22.85 16.12 12.16
C LEU A 67 24.12 16.93 11.86
N TYR A 68 25.18 16.28 11.36
CA TYR A 68 26.39 16.95 10.92
C TYR A 68 26.12 17.92 9.77
N TYR A 69 25.54 17.44 8.66
CA TYR A 69 25.24 18.29 7.51
C TYR A 69 24.17 19.35 7.83
N TRP A 70 23.19 19.01 8.67
CA TRP A 70 22.19 19.96 9.16
C TRP A 70 22.85 21.15 9.87
N LYS A 71 23.85 20.91 10.72
CA LYS A 71 24.59 21.99 11.41
C LYS A 71 25.36 22.88 10.42
N LEU A 72 25.94 22.29 9.38
CA LEU A 72 26.71 23.03 8.37
C LEU A 72 25.84 23.86 7.40
N CYS A 73 24.61 23.42 7.13
CA CYS A 73 23.69 24.16 6.27
C CYS A 73 23.36 25.53 6.88
N SER A 74 23.76 26.61 6.21
CA SER A 74 23.52 27.99 6.70
C SER A 74 22.20 28.60 6.20
N GLN A 75 21.52 27.94 5.25
CA GLN A 75 20.30 28.44 4.64
C GLN A 75 19.06 28.02 5.43
N THR A 76 18.40 28.98 6.08
CA THR A 76 17.21 28.73 6.93
C THR A 76 16.05 28.13 6.15
N GLU A 77 15.75 28.61 4.94
CA GLU A 77 14.63 28.07 4.14
C GLU A 77 14.87 26.61 3.74
N ILE A 78 16.11 26.23 3.42
CA ILE A 78 16.44 24.84 3.07
C ILE A 78 16.36 23.95 4.30
N LYS A 79 16.78 24.43 5.48
CA LYS A 79 16.56 23.74 6.76
C LYS A 79 15.08 23.50 7.00
N ASP A 80 14.27 24.55 6.95
CA ASP A 80 12.82 24.46 7.16
C ASP A 80 12.17 23.43 6.21
N LEU A 81 12.52 23.44 4.92
CA LEU A 81 12.00 22.46 3.96
C LEU A 81 12.51 21.04 4.23
N THR A 82 13.76 20.91 4.67
CA THR A 82 14.35 19.60 5.00
C THR A 82 13.67 18.98 6.21
N GLU A 83 13.31 19.78 7.21
CA GLU A 83 12.51 19.37 8.36
C GLU A 83 11.21 18.69 7.90
N ILE A 84 10.48 19.33 6.98
CA ILE A 84 9.26 18.77 6.38
C ILE A 84 9.57 17.50 5.57
N LEU A 85 10.63 17.54 4.75
CA LEU A 85 11.02 16.42 3.90
C LEU A 85 11.41 15.17 4.70
N ARG A 86 11.97 15.33 5.89
CA ARG A 86 12.38 14.22 6.78
C ARG A 86 11.20 13.32 7.17
N TYR A 87 10.00 13.86 7.36
CA TYR A 87 8.78 13.06 7.62
C TYR A 87 8.40 12.15 6.45
N VAL A 88 8.76 12.57 5.25
CA VAL A 88 8.32 11.91 4.02
C VAL A 88 9.42 10.97 3.51
N SER A 89 10.68 11.41 3.53
CA SER A 89 11.86 10.68 3.06
C SER A 89 13.12 11.18 3.76
N PHE A 90 13.60 10.40 4.73
CA PHE A 90 14.86 10.68 5.45
C PHE A 90 16.05 10.83 4.50
N TYR A 91 16.18 9.94 3.51
CA TYR A 91 17.31 9.98 2.57
C TYR A 91 17.30 11.22 1.67
N ASP A 92 16.14 11.66 1.22
CA ASP A 92 16.04 12.90 0.46
C ASP A 92 16.34 14.12 1.34
N ALA A 93 15.93 14.09 2.61
CA ALA A 93 16.29 15.11 3.59
C ALA A 93 17.81 15.15 3.82
N MET A 94 18.45 14.00 4.04
CA MET A 94 19.91 13.88 4.21
C MET A 94 20.68 14.38 2.99
N LEU A 95 20.26 14.01 1.78
CA LEU A 95 20.86 14.53 0.54
C LEU A 95 20.68 16.05 0.43
N THR A 96 19.52 16.58 0.81
CA THR A 96 19.24 18.01 0.76
C THR A 96 20.18 18.79 1.69
N VAL A 97 20.40 18.35 2.94
CA VAL A 97 21.33 19.05 3.84
C VAL A 97 22.79 18.90 3.44
N LYS A 98 23.16 17.75 2.88
CA LYS A 98 24.49 17.55 2.32
C LYS A 98 24.75 18.56 1.20
N TYR A 99 23.85 18.65 0.22
CA TYR A 99 23.97 19.63 -0.86
C TYR A 99 23.90 21.08 -0.36
N CYS A 100 23.10 21.37 0.66
CA CYS A 100 23.09 22.70 1.28
C CYS A 100 24.48 23.12 1.80
N SER A 101 25.28 22.17 2.28
CA SER A 101 26.63 22.44 2.78
C SER A 101 27.70 22.56 1.70
N GLU A 102 27.44 22.01 0.50
CA GLU A 102 28.42 21.90 -0.59
C GLU A 102 28.18 22.92 -1.72
N PHE A 103 26.93 23.32 -1.95
CA PHE A 103 26.50 24.11 -3.11
C PHE A 103 26.80 25.61 -2.98
N ASN A 104 27.05 26.24 -4.12
CA ASN A 104 27.18 27.69 -4.22
C ASN A 104 25.80 28.39 -4.23
N LYS A 105 25.77 29.72 -4.19
CA LYS A 105 24.53 30.51 -4.06
C LYS A 105 23.49 30.23 -5.15
N GLU A 106 23.90 30.05 -6.41
CA GLU A 106 22.96 29.80 -7.52
C GLU A 106 22.39 28.38 -7.44
N GLU A 107 23.24 27.41 -7.08
CA GLU A 107 22.86 26.02 -6.87
C GLU A 107 21.91 25.85 -5.67
N LEU A 108 22.08 26.66 -4.63
CA LEU A 108 21.18 26.66 -3.46
C LEU A 108 19.76 27.12 -3.82
N LEU A 109 19.60 28.09 -4.72
CA LEU A 109 18.27 28.50 -5.21
C LEU A 109 17.60 27.37 -6.01
N LEU A 110 18.39 26.64 -6.80
CA LEU A 110 17.89 25.47 -7.53
C LEU A 110 17.49 24.34 -6.57
N LEU A 111 18.32 24.08 -5.55
CA LEU A 111 18.06 23.09 -4.52
C LEU A 111 16.75 23.39 -3.78
N GLU A 112 16.54 24.63 -3.33
CA GLU A 112 15.29 25.05 -2.70
C GLU A 112 14.06 24.74 -3.58
N LYS A 113 14.11 25.11 -4.87
CA LYS A 113 13.03 24.84 -5.83
C LYS A 113 12.79 23.35 -6.02
N GLN A 114 13.85 22.56 -6.10
CA GLN A 114 13.77 21.10 -6.24
C GLN A 114 13.19 20.45 -4.98
N THR A 115 13.60 20.88 -3.79
CA THR A 115 13.07 20.40 -2.51
C THR A 115 11.59 20.73 -2.37
N LYS A 116 11.16 21.96 -2.70
CA LYS A 116 9.74 22.35 -2.73
C LYS A 116 8.93 21.46 -3.68
N LYS A 117 9.43 21.27 -4.91
CA LYS A 117 8.79 20.40 -5.89
C LYS A 117 8.71 18.96 -5.38
N LYS A 118 9.75 18.45 -4.74
CA LYS A 118 9.78 17.08 -4.23
C LYS A 118 8.81 16.86 -3.08
N ILE A 119 8.73 17.78 -2.12
CA ILE A 119 7.70 17.75 -1.07
C ILE A 119 6.31 17.73 -1.70
N PHE A 120 6.04 18.64 -2.65
CA PHE A 120 4.77 18.68 -3.38
C PHE A 120 4.48 17.35 -4.11
N ASP A 121 5.46 16.84 -4.85
CA ASP A 121 5.36 15.59 -5.62
C ASP A 121 5.08 14.37 -4.74
N LEU A 122 5.52 14.38 -3.48
CA LEU A 122 5.28 13.29 -2.54
C LEU A 122 3.92 13.40 -1.84
N ILE A 123 3.42 14.62 -1.58
CA ILE A 123 2.12 14.82 -0.91
C ILE A 123 0.93 14.85 -1.88
N VAL A 124 1.17 15.06 -3.17
CA VAL A 124 0.09 15.10 -4.17
C VAL A 124 -0.43 13.69 -4.43
N LEU A 125 -1.70 13.51 -4.08
CA LEU A 125 -2.41 12.26 -4.27
C LEU A 125 -2.68 12.05 -5.78
N PRO A 126 -2.40 10.86 -6.33
CA PRO A 126 -2.68 10.57 -7.72
C PRO A 126 -4.18 10.63 -7.96
N LYS A 127 -4.58 11.48 -8.90
CA LYS A 127 -5.97 11.60 -9.37
C LYS A 127 -6.01 11.10 -10.81
N LEU A 128 -6.80 10.07 -11.05
CA LEU A 128 -7.11 9.61 -12.40
C LEU A 128 -8.47 10.18 -12.80
N GLU A 129 -8.44 11.17 -13.70
CA GLU A 129 -9.64 11.69 -14.36
C GLU A 129 -9.56 11.34 -15.84
N ILE A 130 -10.57 10.61 -16.31
CA ILE A 130 -10.68 10.16 -17.69
C ILE A 130 -11.72 11.04 -18.38
N LEU A 131 -11.28 11.80 -19.38
CA LEU A 131 -12.16 12.61 -20.20
C LEU A 131 -12.79 11.72 -21.26
N GLU A 132 -14.04 11.28 -21.02
CA GLU A 132 -14.77 10.43 -21.97
C GLU A 132 -14.89 11.08 -23.36
N SER A 133 -14.93 12.41 -23.43
CA SER A 133 -14.94 13.18 -24.69
C SER A 133 -13.71 12.97 -25.57
N GLU A 134 -12.58 12.56 -24.99
CA GLU A 134 -11.33 12.27 -25.71
C GLU A 134 -11.27 10.83 -26.24
N ILE A 135 -12.26 9.99 -25.89
CA ILE A 135 -12.34 8.59 -26.32
C ILE A 135 -13.25 8.50 -27.55
N THR A 136 -12.65 8.64 -28.74
CA THR A 136 -13.36 8.59 -30.03
C THR A 136 -13.89 7.21 -30.42
N SER A 137 -13.26 6.15 -29.91
CA SER A 137 -13.51 4.76 -30.30
C SER A 137 -14.48 4.07 -29.33
N PRO A 138 -15.68 3.62 -29.76
CA PRO A 138 -16.63 2.92 -28.89
C PRO A 138 -16.07 1.66 -28.25
N ASP A 139 -15.18 0.97 -28.97
CA ASP A 139 -14.48 -0.24 -28.51
C ASP A 139 -13.55 0.00 -27.30
N LEU A 140 -13.07 1.24 -27.12
CA LEU A 140 -12.15 1.58 -26.05
C LEU A 140 -12.88 1.90 -24.74
N ILE A 141 -14.10 2.43 -24.81
CA ILE A 141 -14.91 2.81 -23.64
C ILE A 141 -14.97 1.70 -22.58
N PRO A 142 -15.37 0.45 -22.90
CA PRO A 142 -15.43 -0.61 -21.88
C PRO A 142 -14.05 -0.97 -21.32
N LEU A 143 -13.00 -0.95 -22.15
CA LEU A 143 -11.64 -1.24 -21.70
C LEU A 143 -11.10 -0.17 -20.75
N VAL A 144 -11.45 1.09 -21.00
CA VAL A 144 -11.06 2.21 -20.16
C VAL A 144 -11.82 2.19 -18.83
N ALA A 145 -13.10 1.83 -18.85
CA ALA A 145 -13.88 1.63 -17.62
C ALA A 145 -13.29 0.49 -16.76
N ASP A 146 -12.90 -0.63 -17.38
CA ASP A 146 -12.24 -1.73 -16.67
C ASP A 146 -10.86 -1.33 -16.12
N LEU A 147 -10.10 -0.53 -16.88
CA LEU A 147 -8.81 0.01 -16.45
C LEU A 147 -8.96 0.92 -15.23
N GLN A 148 -9.97 1.79 -15.23
CA GLN A 148 -10.29 2.65 -14.09
C GLN A 148 -10.63 1.80 -12.86
N LYS A 149 -11.47 0.76 -12.99
CA LYS A 149 -11.80 -0.13 -11.87
C LYS A 149 -10.58 -0.82 -11.29
N GLU A 150 -9.68 -1.33 -12.14
CA GLU A 150 -8.45 -1.97 -11.66
C GLU A 150 -7.49 -0.97 -11.02
N TRP A 151 -7.44 0.27 -11.52
CA TRP A 151 -6.73 1.37 -10.87
C TRP A 151 -7.29 1.69 -9.48
N GLU A 152 -8.61 1.77 -9.35
CA GLU A 152 -9.25 1.97 -8.05
C GLU A 152 -8.93 0.83 -7.07
N LYS A 153 -8.93 -0.42 -7.53
CA LYS A 153 -8.49 -1.56 -6.71
C LYS A 153 -7.03 -1.40 -6.27
N THR A 154 -6.13 -1.07 -7.19
CA THR A 154 -4.71 -0.86 -6.87
C THR A 154 -4.54 0.21 -5.80
N VAL A 155 -5.23 1.34 -5.95
CA VAL A 155 -5.10 2.52 -5.10
C VAL A 155 -5.82 2.40 -3.75
N TYR A 156 -7.03 1.84 -3.72
CA TYR A 156 -7.89 1.89 -2.54
C TYR A 156 -7.87 0.59 -1.73
N VAL A 157 -7.47 -0.53 -2.33
CA VAL A 157 -7.46 -1.86 -1.70
C VAL A 157 -6.04 -2.38 -1.54
N PHE A 158 -5.32 -2.56 -2.66
CA PHE A 158 -4.02 -3.26 -2.65
C PHE A 158 -2.85 -2.40 -2.16
N SER A 159 -2.97 -1.08 -2.22
CA SER A 159 -2.05 -0.14 -1.57
C SER A 159 -1.95 -0.39 -0.07
N ASN A 160 -3.01 -0.87 0.59
CA ASN A 160 -2.95 -1.13 2.03
C ASN A 160 -1.99 -2.28 2.38
N LEU A 161 -1.69 -3.14 1.39
CA LEU A 161 -0.78 -4.28 1.50
C LEU A 161 0.68 -3.92 1.12
N TYR A 162 1.03 -2.62 1.03
CA TYR A 162 2.34 -2.16 0.57
C TYR A 162 3.52 -2.86 1.26
N LYS A 163 4.61 -3.02 0.49
CA LYS A 163 5.92 -3.35 1.03
C LYS A 163 6.51 -2.09 1.62
N ALA A 164 6.86 -2.09 2.90
CA ALA A 164 7.44 -0.91 3.53
C ALA A 164 8.82 -0.48 2.96
N GLN A 165 9.41 -1.28 2.06
CA GLN A 165 10.63 -0.98 1.30
C GLN A 165 10.39 -0.08 0.07
N GLU A 166 9.14 0.16 -0.33
CA GLU A 166 8.82 1.08 -1.43
C GLU A 166 8.80 2.52 -0.86
N VAL A 167 9.94 3.20 -1.00
CA VAL A 167 10.26 4.53 -0.42
C VAL A 167 9.33 5.66 -0.89
N LEU A 168 8.49 5.42 -1.90
CA LEU A 168 7.64 6.45 -2.48
C LEU A 168 6.19 6.27 -2.02
N LEU A 169 5.75 7.19 -1.16
CA LEU A 169 4.34 7.46 -0.89
C LEU A 169 3.58 7.46 -2.23
N LEU A 170 2.67 6.51 -2.42
CA LEU A 170 1.82 6.39 -3.61
C LEU A 170 2.61 6.24 -4.94
N GLY A 171 3.88 5.82 -4.89
CA GLY A 171 4.78 5.82 -6.05
C GLY A 171 4.27 4.97 -7.22
N LYS A 172 3.78 3.76 -6.91
CA LYS A 172 3.18 2.86 -7.91
C LYS A 172 1.85 3.39 -8.44
N GLU A 173 1.03 3.96 -7.58
CA GLU A 173 -0.23 4.57 -8.00
C GLU A 173 0.02 5.73 -8.96
N ARG A 174 1.03 6.55 -8.69
CA ARG A 174 1.47 7.63 -9.59
C ARG A 174 2.01 7.08 -10.90
N GLU A 175 2.82 6.03 -10.88
CA GLU A 175 3.36 5.38 -12.09
C GLU A 175 2.21 4.91 -13.01
N TYR A 176 1.24 4.17 -12.47
CA TYR A 176 0.08 3.73 -13.24
C TYR A 176 -0.77 4.90 -13.72
N THR A 177 -1.02 5.91 -12.87
CA THR A 177 -1.79 7.10 -13.27
C THR A 177 -1.13 7.82 -14.45
N LEU A 178 0.19 8.01 -14.41
CA LEU A 178 0.95 8.62 -15.49
C LEU A 178 0.96 7.75 -16.75
N ALA A 179 1.07 6.44 -16.61
CA ALA A 179 1.03 5.51 -17.73
C ALA A 179 -0.34 5.52 -18.43
N ILE A 180 -1.43 5.51 -17.66
CA ILE A 180 -2.80 5.62 -18.17
C ILE A 180 -2.98 6.95 -18.92
N ASN A 181 -2.62 8.07 -18.29
CA ASN A 181 -2.72 9.39 -18.92
C ASN A 181 -1.92 9.48 -20.22
N ARG A 182 -0.69 8.93 -20.25
CA ARG A 182 0.13 8.88 -21.48
C ARG A 182 -0.54 8.08 -22.58
N VAL A 183 -1.20 6.97 -22.26
CA VAL A 183 -1.86 6.14 -23.27
C VAL A 183 -3.15 6.77 -23.78
N LEU A 184 -3.96 7.34 -22.90
CA LEU A 184 -5.25 7.95 -23.26
C LEU A 184 -5.09 9.24 -24.05
N TYR A 185 -4.17 10.12 -23.63
CA TYR A 185 -4.07 11.49 -24.14
C TYR A 185 -2.92 11.73 -25.11
N SER A 186 -2.33 10.67 -25.67
CA SER A 186 -1.32 10.82 -26.72
C SER A 186 -1.90 10.62 -28.11
N ASP A 187 -1.27 11.30 -29.07
CA ASP A 187 -1.54 11.24 -30.50
C ASP A 187 -0.99 9.94 -31.10
N MET A 188 -1.57 8.80 -30.72
CA MET A 188 -1.22 7.48 -31.26
C MET A 188 -2.41 6.84 -31.99
N PRO A 189 -2.18 5.95 -32.98
CA PRO A 189 -3.25 5.23 -33.65
C PRO A 189 -4.12 4.43 -32.68
N GLU A 190 -5.43 4.39 -32.90
CA GLU A 190 -6.39 3.73 -31.99
C GLU A 190 -6.07 2.25 -31.75
N THR A 191 -5.61 1.54 -32.78
CA THR A 191 -5.20 0.12 -32.66
C THR A 191 -4.05 -0.04 -31.66
N ARG A 192 -3.06 0.84 -31.71
CA ARG A 192 -1.93 0.87 -30.75
C ARG A 192 -2.41 1.26 -29.35
N ARG A 193 -3.31 2.24 -29.24
CA ARG A 193 -3.93 2.65 -27.97
C ARG A 193 -4.66 1.47 -27.31
N LYS A 194 -5.47 0.74 -28.07
CA LYS A 194 -6.18 -0.47 -27.62
C LYS A 194 -5.22 -1.52 -27.07
N THR A 195 -4.14 -1.83 -27.78
CA THR A 195 -3.13 -2.78 -27.33
C THR A 195 -2.46 -2.33 -26.03
N LEU A 196 -2.12 -1.05 -25.89
CA LEU A 196 -1.51 -0.53 -24.67
C LEU A 196 -2.46 -0.51 -23.48
N ILE A 197 -3.73 -0.17 -23.68
CA ILE A 197 -4.77 -0.25 -22.64
C ILE A 197 -4.92 -1.70 -22.14
N LEU A 198 -5.02 -2.66 -23.06
CA LEU A 198 -5.12 -4.08 -22.70
C LEU A 198 -3.90 -4.56 -21.91
N ARG A 199 -2.70 -4.12 -22.31
CA ARG A 199 -1.47 -4.43 -21.59
C ARG A 199 -1.46 -3.83 -20.19
N LEU A 200 -1.79 -2.54 -20.05
CA LEU A 200 -1.89 -1.89 -18.73
C LEU A 200 -2.89 -2.61 -17.83
N LEU A 201 -4.05 -2.98 -18.37
CA LEU A 201 -5.06 -3.73 -17.63
C LEU A 201 -4.53 -5.09 -17.13
N GLN A 202 -3.79 -5.82 -17.98
CA GLN A 202 -3.16 -7.09 -17.59
C GLN A 202 -2.08 -6.89 -16.52
N ASP A 203 -1.21 -5.90 -16.71
CA ASP A 203 -0.12 -5.59 -15.79
C ASP A 203 -0.67 -5.22 -14.39
N MET A 204 -1.72 -4.40 -14.33
CA MET A 204 -2.38 -4.01 -13.08
C MET A 204 -3.07 -5.17 -12.37
N LYS A 205 -3.83 -6.00 -13.10
CA LYS A 205 -4.44 -7.22 -12.54
C LYS A 205 -3.40 -8.16 -11.96
N GLN A 206 -2.31 -8.38 -12.70
CA GLN A 206 -1.21 -9.23 -12.25
C GLN A 206 -0.50 -8.63 -11.03
N GLN A 207 -0.30 -7.32 -10.99
CA GLN A 207 0.29 -6.64 -9.84
C GLN A 207 -0.62 -6.73 -8.60
N ASN A 208 -1.93 -6.51 -8.73
CA ASN A 208 -2.91 -6.62 -7.65
C ASN A 208 -2.89 -8.04 -7.05
N LYS A 209 -2.94 -9.06 -7.92
CA LYS A 209 -2.83 -10.46 -7.54
C LYS A 209 -1.51 -10.77 -6.85
N SER A 210 -0.39 -10.26 -7.37
CA SER A 210 0.94 -10.44 -6.77
C SER A 210 1.06 -9.77 -5.40
N SER A 211 0.51 -8.55 -5.23
CA SER A 211 0.50 -7.85 -3.94
C SER A 211 -0.26 -8.65 -2.89
N TYR A 212 -1.43 -9.20 -3.24
CA TYR A 212 -2.17 -10.05 -2.33
C TYR A 212 -1.46 -11.38 -2.04
N GLN A 213 -0.86 -12.00 -3.05
CA GLN A 213 -0.07 -13.23 -2.86
C GLN A 213 1.05 -13.03 -1.84
N LEU A 214 1.73 -11.87 -1.92
CA LEU A 214 2.76 -11.49 -0.97
C LEU A 214 2.18 -11.32 0.42
N PHE A 215 1.09 -10.58 0.59
CA PHE A 215 0.42 -10.46 1.91
C PHE A 215 0.01 -11.82 2.49
N TYR A 216 -0.52 -12.71 1.64
CA TYR A 216 -1.06 -14.00 2.04
C TYR A 216 0.02 -14.99 2.51
N TYR A 217 1.19 -14.99 1.86
CA TYR A 217 2.26 -15.97 2.15
C TYR A 217 3.52 -15.38 2.83
N SER A 218 3.74 -14.07 2.76
CA SER A 218 4.97 -13.44 3.25
C SER A 218 5.02 -13.36 4.77
N LYS A 219 6.10 -13.86 5.35
CA LYS A 219 6.40 -13.77 6.80
C LYS A 219 7.04 -12.44 7.20
N GLN A 220 7.28 -11.55 6.24
CA GLN A 220 7.89 -10.25 6.51
C GLN A 220 6.91 -9.37 7.29
N ASN A 221 7.39 -8.68 8.32
CA ASN A 221 6.60 -7.75 9.10
C ASN A 221 7.49 -6.57 9.58
N PRO A 222 6.90 -5.40 9.86
CA PRO A 222 7.65 -4.21 10.25
C PRO A 222 8.06 -4.20 11.72
N TRP A 223 7.60 -5.18 12.51
CA TRP A 223 7.77 -5.23 13.96
C TRP A 223 8.91 -6.17 14.41
N THR A 224 9.53 -6.88 13.46
CA THR A 224 10.59 -7.88 13.72
C THR A 224 10.13 -9.01 14.66
N VAL A 225 8.83 -9.30 14.70
CA VAL A 225 8.24 -10.34 15.56
C VAL A 225 8.06 -11.66 14.82
N SER A 226 7.97 -12.76 15.56
CA SER A 226 8.02 -14.12 14.99
C SER A 226 6.67 -14.84 14.92
N SER A 227 5.63 -14.28 15.55
CA SER A 227 4.30 -14.87 15.61
C SER A 227 3.20 -13.92 15.13
N LEU A 228 2.10 -14.48 14.60
CA LEU A 228 0.92 -13.70 14.23
C LEU A 228 0.37 -12.90 15.41
N LYS A 229 0.37 -13.50 16.59
CA LYS A 229 -0.17 -12.88 17.79
C LYS A 229 0.57 -11.59 18.13
N GLU A 230 1.91 -11.65 18.13
CA GLU A 230 2.75 -10.48 18.36
C GLU A 230 2.57 -9.46 17.24
N GLU A 231 2.53 -9.89 15.97
CA GLU A 231 2.34 -8.99 14.83
C GLU A 231 1.00 -8.25 14.92
N ASN A 232 -0.08 -8.96 15.23
CA ASN A 232 -1.41 -8.39 15.43
C ASN A 232 -1.44 -7.46 16.65
N SER A 233 -0.72 -7.80 17.73
CA SER A 233 -0.62 -6.96 18.92
C SER A 233 0.06 -5.62 18.61
N GLU A 234 1.22 -5.64 17.98
CA GLU A 234 1.96 -4.42 17.59
C GLU A 234 1.19 -3.60 16.55
N SER A 235 0.63 -4.26 15.52
CA SER A 235 -0.20 -3.60 14.51
C SER A 235 -1.41 -2.90 15.13
N LYS A 236 -2.15 -3.60 16.00
CA LYS A 236 -3.34 -3.05 16.67
C LYS A 236 -2.97 -1.85 17.55
N LYS A 237 -1.89 -1.96 18.33
CA LYS A 237 -1.38 -0.85 19.15
C LYS A 237 -1.02 0.37 18.30
N PHE A 238 -0.28 0.17 17.21
CA PHE A 238 0.10 1.24 16.30
C PHE A 238 -1.13 1.93 15.68
N TYR A 239 -2.07 1.16 15.13
CA TYR A 239 -3.27 1.72 14.50
C TYR A 239 -4.17 2.47 15.49
N LEU A 240 -4.42 1.91 16.67
CA LEU A 240 -5.24 2.55 17.70
C LEU A 240 -4.61 3.88 18.16
N SER A 241 -3.30 3.91 18.35
CA SER A 241 -2.60 5.14 18.75
C SER A 241 -2.75 6.27 17.71
N LEU A 242 -2.69 5.94 16.41
CA LEU A 242 -2.91 6.90 15.34
C LEU A 242 -4.37 7.36 15.25
N ILE A 243 -5.33 6.44 15.42
CA ILE A 243 -6.75 6.78 15.41
C ILE A 243 -7.07 7.76 16.55
N GLU A 244 -6.59 7.49 17.76
CA GLU A 244 -6.78 8.38 18.92
C GLU A 244 -6.25 9.78 18.63
N GLU A 245 -5.07 9.88 18.02
CA GLU A 245 -4.49 11.17 17.64
C GLU A 245 -5.32 11.89 16.56
N TRP A 246 -5.71 11.19 15.49
CA TRP A 246 -6.51 11.76 14.40
C TRP A 246 -7.91 12.20 14.83
N GLN A 247 -8.50 11.56 15.84
CA GLN A 247 -9.78 12.01 16.40
C GLN A 247 -9.66 13.39 17.08
N LEU A 248 -8.51 13.68 17.69
CA LEU A 248 -8.22 14.97 18.33
C LEU A 248 -7.79 16.05 17.34
N ASP A 249 -7.37 15.67 16.13
CA ASP A 249 -6.93 16.58 15.09
C ASP A 249 -8.08 17.49 14.59
N PRO A 250 -7.94 18.83 14.61
CA PRO A 250 -8.95 19.75 14.11
C PRO A 250 -9.13 19.72 12.58
N GLU A 251 -8.19 19.15 11.83
CA GLU A 251 -8.26 19.13 10.36
C GLU A 251 -9.14 18.02 9.79
N PHE A 252 -9.54 17.05 10.62
CA PHE A 252 -10.47 15.99 10.25
C PHE A 252 -11.93 16.48 10.31
N SER A 253 -12.70 16.17 9.26
CA SER A 253 -14.14 16.41 9.21
C SER A 253 -14.88 15.56 10.25
N GLN A 254 -16.09 15.98 10.65
CA GLN A 254 -16.91 15.20 11.59
C GLN A 254 -17.27 13.81 11.05
N GLU A 255 -17.48 13.70 9.73
CA GLU A 255 -17.70 12.44 9.03
C GLU A 255 -16.50 11.50 9.17
N ASN A 256 -15.28 12.00 8.88
CA ASN A 256 -14.05 11.21 9.04
C ASN A 256 -13.85 10.80 10.50
N LYS A 257 -14.15 11.67 11.47
CA LYS A 257 -14.07 11.33 12.90
C LYS A 257 -15.05 10.21 13.29
N SER A 258 -16.26 10.22 12.75
CA SER A 258 -17.23 9.14 12.95
C SER A 258 -16.70 7.82 12.39
N MET A 259 -16.17 7.84 11.16
CA MET A 259 -15.58 6.66 10.53
C MET A 259 -14.36 6.12 11.29
N LEU A 260 -13.51 7.00 11.82
CA LEU A 260 -12.37 6.61 12.66
C LEU A 260 -12.82 5.92 13.95
N LYS A 261 -13.91 6.39 14.56
CA LYS A 261 -14.50 5.75 15.74
C LYS A 261 -15.07 4.37 15.39
N GLU A 262 -15.76 4.23 14.26
CA GLU A 262 -16.19 2.91 13.78
C GLU A 262 -15.00 1.99 13.50
N PHE A 263 -13.92 2.51 12.94
CA PHE A 263 -12.73 1.73 12.66
C PHE A 263 -12.04 1.27 13.94
N GLN A 264 -11.96 2.14 14.95
CA GLN A 264 -11.48 1.77 16.29
C GLN A 264 -12.27 0.59 16.86
N VAL A 265 -13.60 0.68 16.88
CA VAL A 265 -14.46 -0.41 17.38
C VAL A 265 -14.22 -1.70 16.59
N CYS A 266 -14.15 -1.60 15.26
CA CYS A 266 -13.89 -2.76 14.41
C CYS A 266 -12.53 -3.43 14.70
N LEU A 267 -11.46 -2.64 14.89
CA LEU A 267 -10.15 -3.16 15.26
C LEU A 267 -10.18 -3.83 16.63
N GLU A 268 -10.91 -3.26 17.59
CA GLU A 268 -11.10 -3.81 18.93
C GLU A 268 -11.74 -5.21 18.90
N GLU A 269 -12.74 -5.42 18.02
CA GLU A 269 -13.43 -6.71 17.83
C GLU A 269 -12.55 -7.83 17.26
N ILE A 270 -11.49 -7.51 16.51
CA ILE A 270 -10.57 -8.52 15.97
C ILE A 270 -9.62 -9.00 17.08
N PRO A 271 -9.65 -10.29 17.47
CA PRO A 271 -8.83 -10.77 18.56
C PRO A 271 -7.40 -11.07 18.09
N VAL A 272 -6.41 -10.62 18.85
CA VAL A 272 -4.99 -10.71 18.47
C VAL A 272 -4.49 -12.16 18.34
N ASN A 273 -5.15 -13.11 19.00
CA ASN A 273 -4.82 -14.53 18.97
C ASN A 273 -5.49 -15.29 17.81
N HIS A 274 -6.23 -14.62 16.91
CA HIS A 274 -6.82 -15.26 15.75
C HIS A 274 -5.72 -15.80 14.83
N GLN A 275 -5.86 -17.04 14.35
CA GLN A 275 -4.79 -17.75 13.63
C GLN A 275 -4.72 -17.42 12.13
N LYS A 276 -5.77 -16.80 11.58
CA LYS A 276 -5.89 -16.55 10.12
C LYS A 276 -5.94 -15.06 9.76
N ILE A 277 -6.35 -14.18 10.67
CA ILE A 277 -6.51 -12.76 10.36
C ILE A 277 -5.20 -12.06 10.66
N ARG A 278 -4.71 -11.31 9.68
CA ARG A 278 -3.45 -10.58 9.75
C ARG A 278 -3.71 -9.09 9.63
N LEU A 279 -3.63 -8.37 10.75
CA LEU A 279 -3.92 -6.93 10.82
C LEU A 279 -2.96 -6.08 9.99
N LEU A 280 -1.78 -6.62 9.63
CA LEU A 280 -0.83 -5.95 8.74
C LEU A 280 -1.46 -5.52 7.40
N GLY A 281 -2.62 -6.07 7.00
CA GLY A 281 -3.34 -5.64 5.80
C GLY A 281 -3.80 -4.18 5.81
N PHE A 282 -3.73 -3.48 6.96
CA PHE A 282 -3.98 -2.04 7.06
C PHE A 282 -2.71 -1.18 7.04
N PHE A 283 -1.53 -1.80 7.03
CA PHE A 283 -0.26 -1.12 7.27
C PHE A 283 0.00 0.02 6.29
N GLY A 284 -0.28 -0.16 5.00
CA GLY A 284 -0.09 0.89 3.98
C GLY A 284 -0.86 2.17 4.31
N PHE A 285 -2.15 2.05 4.67
CA PHE A 285 -2.96 3.22 5.03
C PHE A 285 -2.40 3.98 6.23
N PHE A 286 -2.14 3.27 7.33
CA PHE A 286 -1.64 3.91 8.55
C PHE A 286 -0.19 4.40 8.41
N SER A 287 0.65 3.73 7.61
CA SER A 287 2.01 4.18 7.35
C SER A 287 2.07 5.41 6.44
N ASP A 288 1.19 5.49 5.43
CA ASP A 288 1.14 6.62 4.50
C ASP A 288 0.67 7.91 5.22
N TYR A 289 -0.42 7.80 5.99
CA TYR A 289 -1.04 8.95 6.64
C TYR A 289 -0.49 9.24 8.04
N GLY A 290 0.02 8.22 8.74
CA GLY A 290 0.54 8.34 10.10
C GLY A 290 1.86 9.10 10.20
N ARG A 291 2.50 9.42 9.08
CA ARG A 291 3.69 10.29 9.02
C ARG A 291 3.36 11.77 9.25
N PHE A 292 2.09 12.16 9.16
CA PHE A 292 1.63 13.55 9.26
C PHE A 292 0.91 13.85 10.58
N THR A 293 1.39 13.27 11.68
CA THR A 293 0.92 13.44 13.07
C THR A 293 1.39 14.76 13.68
N THR A 294 0.67 15.29 14.66
CA THR A 294 1.05 16.51 15.42
C THR A 294 2.21 16.27 16.38
N LYS A 295 2.42 15.02 16.81
CA LYS A 295 3.25 14.66 17.96
C LYS A 295 4.72 15.09 17.82
N ASP A 296 5.26 15.03 16.61
CA ASP A 296 6.67 15.30 16.35
C ASP A 296 6.92 16.73 15.81
N GLN A 297 5.96 17.65 15.94
CA GLN A 297 6.00 19.00 15.37
C GLN A 297 6.31 20.11 16.39
N THR A 298 6.71 19.76 17.62
CA THR A 298 6.84 20.71 18.74
C THR A 298 7.89 21.79 18.51
N ASP A 299 8.92 21.47 17.72
CA ASP A 299 10.10 22.32 17.55
C ASP A 299 10.09 23.12 16.25
N PHE A 300 9.00 23.04 15.48
CA PHE A 300 8.90 23.72 14.18
C PHE A 300 8.85 25.24 14.31
N SER A 301 9.50 25.88 13.34
CA SER A 301 9.28 27.29 13.05
C SER A 301 7.79 27.56 12.77
N GLN A 302 7.31 28.77 13.06
CA GLN A 302 5.93 29.16 12.76
C GLN A 302 5.58 28.99 11.27
N ALA A 303 6.57 29.19 10.38
CA ALA A 303 6.42 28.96 8.95
C ALA A 303 6.18 27.48 8.65
N ASN A 304 6.97 26.58 9.24
CA ASN A 304 6.80 25.14 9.08
C ASN A 304 5.50 24.61 9.70
N GLN A 305 5.08 25.12 10.85
CA GLN A 305 3.76 24.80 11.42
C GLN A 305 2.63 25.13 10.42
N THR A 306 2.72 26.28 9.74
CA THR A 306 1.74 26.69 8.73
C THR A 306 1.77 25.78 7.50
N ARG A 307 2.97 25.45 6.99
CA ARG A 307 3.15 24.55 5.83
C ARG A 307 2.63 23.15 6.12
N VAL A 308 2.97 22.57 7.26
CA VAL A 308 2.53 21.22 7.62
C VAL A 308 1.03 21.17 7.92
N ARG A 309 0.47 22.22 8.52
CA ARG A 309 -0.99 22.35 8.62
C ARG A 309 -1.67 22.33 7.25
N PHE A 310 -1.13 23.06 6.27
CA PHE A 310 -1.64 23.04 4.89
C PHE A 310 -1.52 21.66 4.24
N ILE A 311 -0.41 20.95 4.44
CA ILE A 311 -0.22 19.57 3.95
C ILE A 311 -1.29 18.65 4.55
N ARG A 312 -1.49 18.70 5.87
CA ARG A 312 -2.50 17.89 6.57
C ARG A 312 -3.92 18.19 6.11
N GLN A 313 -4.26 19.48 5.95
CA GLN A 313 -5.53 19.90 5.36
C GLN A 313 -5.74 19.30 3.98
N THR A 314 -4.72 19.36 3.13
CA THR A 314 -4.76 18.83 1.76
C THR A 314 -4.94 17.31 1.76
N LEU A 315 -4.24 16.59 2.64
CA LEU A 315 -4.32 15.13 2.73
C LEU A 315 -5.65 14.68 3.32
N PHE A 316 -6.00 15.10 4.54
CA PHE A 316 -7.13 14.56 5.31
C PHE A 316 -8.51 15.05 4.84
N ARG A 317 -8.56 16.14 4.06
CA ARG A 317 -9.80 16.59 3.43
C ARG A 317 -9.92 16.17 1.96
N SER A 318 -8.98 15.40 1.44
CA SER A 318 -9.05 14.90 0.08
C SER A 318 -10.09 13.79 -0.07
N HIS A 319 -10.73 13.73 -1.24
CA HIS A 319 -11.55 12.59 -1.65
C HIS A 319 -10.77 11.28 -1.63
N HIS A 320 -9.47 11.31 -1.94
CA HIS A 320 -8.63 10.12 -1.95
C HIS A 320 -8.42 9.56 -0.54
N PHE A 321 -8.20 10.40 0.47
CA PHE A 321 -8.16 9.95 1.88
C PHE A 321 -9.49 9.36 2.32
N GLN A 322 -10.61 10.05 2.03
CA GLN A 322 -11.95 9.57 2.37
C GLN A 322 -12.22 8.18 1.77
N LYS A 323 -11.99 8.02 0.46
CA LYS A 323 -12.21 6.73 -0.22
C LYS A 323 -11.27 5.63 0.31
N ARG A 324 -10.01 5.94 0.67
CA ARG A 324 -9.13 4.96 1.34
C ARG A 324 -9.65 4.58 2.72
N LEU A 325 -10.10 5.55 3.54
CA LEU A 325 -10.68 5.31 4.86
C LEU A 325 -11.94 4.42 4.79
N GLU A 326 -12.80 4.64 3.80
CA GLU A 326 -13.98 3.80 3.54
C GLU A 326 -13.59 2.35 3.22
N ASN A 327 -12.60 2.15 2.35
CA ASN A 327 -12.18 0.81 1.92
C ASN A 327 -11.47 0.04 3.04
N VAL A 328 -10.62 0.69 3.86
CA VAL A 328 -10.00 0.03 5.01
C VAL A 328 -11.02 -0.33 6.09
N LEU A 329 -12.00 0.54 6.33
CA LEU A 329 -13.10 0.26 7.26
C LEU A 329 -13.96 -0.90 6.76
N ALA A 330 -14.29 -0.94 5.46
CA ALA A 330 -15.02 -2.05 4.85
C ALA A 330 -14.24 -3.38 4.98
N SER A 331 -12.94 -3.37 4.69
CA SER A 331 -12.06 -4.54 4.84
C SER A 331 -12.00 -5.03 6.30
N CYS A 332 -12.03 -4.11 7.26
CA CYS A 332 -12.13 -4.44 8.69
C CYS A 332 -13.46 -5.11 9.02
N LYS A 333 -14.58 -4.51 8.61
CA LYS A 333 -15.93 -5.07 8.84
C LYS A 333 -16.08 -6.45 8.21
N ASN A 334 -15.54 -6.66 7.00
CA ASN A 334 -15.52 -7.96 6.34
C ASN A 334 -14.66 -8.99 7.09
N SER A 335 -13.53 -8.55 7.67
CA SER A 335 -12.68 -9.41 8.49
C SER A 335 -13.40 -9.82 9.78
N VAL A 336 -14.08 -8.90 10.46
CA VAL A 336 -14.94 -9.19 11.62
C VAL A 336 -16.07 -10.16 11.24
N GLN A 337 -16.75 -9.92 10.11
CA GLN A 337 -17.81 -10.82 9.66
C GLN A 337 -17.28 -12.22 9.38
N SER A 338 -16.09 -12.34 8.78
CA SER A 338 -15.46 -13.64 8.53
C SER A 338 -15.12 -14.42 9.81
N LEU A 339 -14.96 -13.75 10.96
CA LEU A 339 -14.81 -14.43 12.26
C LEU A 339 -16.07 -15.20 12.68
N LYS A 340 -17.25 -14.79 12.19
CA LYS A 340 -18.52 -15.47 12.48
C LYS A 340 -18.73 -16.68 11.57
N ASP A 341 -18.08 -16.68 10.41
CA ASP A 341 -18.24 -17.69 9.36
C ASP A 341 -17.13 -18.77 9.39
N LEU A 342 -16.09 -18.57 10.20
CA LEU A 342 -14.93 -19.44 10.42
C LEU A 342 -15.04 -20.20 11.75
#